data_AF-A0AAV8QHW5-F1
#
_entry.id   AF-A0AAV8QHW5-F1
#
_cell.length_a   1.000
_cell.length_b   1.000
_cell.length_c   1.000
_cell.angle_alpha   90.00
_cell.angle_beta   90.00
_cell.angle_gamma   90.00
#
_symmetry.space_group_name_H-M   'P 1'
#
loop_
_entity.id
_entity.type
_entity.pdbx_description
1 polymer ?
#
loop_
_entity_poly.entity_id
_entity_poly.type
_entity_poly.pdbx_seq_one_letter_code
_entity_poly.pdbx_strand_id
1 'polypeptide(L)'
;MPTPGEGASKDEIACYVKYIDDSTLAKCYILVSMTLELQRQHESMDADSILLHLRQLFEKHGITQRYEIYKKFFQARMTEGTSVENHVLKMIEWIEKLTGLGIVLEDNLCVDLILQSLPDSFSHFIMNFNMSKFEVTLPELLNMLREAESAIKKEKLVLYIGETKKKRKASKTLKKGKEKEIPGKAKVAKKYLAKDKGQCFYCG
;
A
#
# COMPACT_ATOMS: atom_id res chain seq x y z
N MET A 1 -44.84 -3.89 17.09
CA MET A 1 -46.14 -4.21 17.74
C MET A 1 -47.19 -4.46 16.66
N PRO A 2 -47.97 -5.56 16.71
CA PRO A 2 -49.09 -5.75 15.80
C PRO A 2 -50.18 -4.70 16.05
N THR A 3 -50.86 -4.27 14.99
CA THR A 3 -52.02 -3.38 15.10
C THR A 3 -53.15 -4.10 15.85
N PRO A 4 -53.81 -3.47 16.83
CA PRO A 4 -54.94 -4.07 17.53
C PRO A 4 -56.06 -4.48 16.55
N GLY A 5 -56.64 -5.67 16.75
CA GLY A 5 -57.74 -6.19 15.92
C GLY A 5 -59.12 -5.68 16.36
N GLU A 6 -60.15 -5.98 15.54
CA GLU A 6 -61.55 -5.72 15.91
C GLU A 6 -61.92 -6.53 17.18
N GLY A 7 -62.22 -5.81 18.28
CA GLY A 7 -62.49 -6.41 19.60
C GLY A 7 -61.38 -6.26 20.64
N ALA A 8 -60.29 -5.56 20.30
CA ALA A 8 -59.21 -5.27 21.26
C ALA A 8 -59.72 -4.52 22.51
N SER A 9 -59.18 -4.90 23.66
CA SER A 9 -59.45 -4.25 24.95
C SER A 9 -58.92 -2.82 24.98
N LYS A 10 -59.45 -2.02 25.91
CA LYS A 10 -58.97 -0.66 26.14
C LYS A 10 -57.48 -0.62 26.50
N ASP A 11 -57.01 -1.62 27.25
CA ASP A 11 -55.61 -1.71 27.68
C ASP A 11 -54.68 -2.05 26.51
N GLU A 12 -55.10 -2.91 25.58
CA GLU A 12 -54.35 -3.22 24.35
C GLU A 12 -54.24 -2.00 23.43
N ILE A 13 -55.32 -1.24 23.29
CA ILE A 13 -55.32 0.02 22.51
C ILE A 13 -54.38 1.05 23.16
N ALA A 14 -54.46 1.22 24.49
CA ALA A 14 -53.59 2.14 25.23
C ALA A 14 -52.11 1.76 25.11
N CYS A 15 -51.79 0.47 25.18
CA CYS A 15 -50.44 -0.05 24.98
C CYS A 15 -49.90 0.23 23.57
N TYR A 16 -50.74 0.05 22.54
CA TYR A 16 -50.38 0.35 21.16
C TYR A 16 -50.12 1.85 20.94
N VAL A 17 -50.99 2.73 21.47
CA VAL A 17 -50.81 4.18 21.37
C VAL A 17 -49.48 4.60 22.01
N LYS A 18 -49.20 4.13 23.22
CA LYS A 18 -47.93 4.41 23.89
C LYS A 18 -46.73 3.95 23.07
N TYR A 19 -46.80 2.77 22.45
CA TYR A 19 -45.74 2.29 21.57
C TYR A 19 -45.50 3.22 20.37
N ILE A 20 -46.56 3.74 19.75
CA ILE A 20 -46.44 4.68 18.63
C ILE A 20 -45.80 6.00 19.08
N ASP A 21 -46.18 6.51 20.25
CA ASP A 21 -45.59 7.72 20.84
C ASP A 21 -44.09 7.52 21.11
N ASP A 22 -43.73 6.42 21.77
CA ASP A 22 -42.34 6.05 22.07
C ASP A 22 -41.52 5.86 20.79
N SER A 23 -42.08 5.20 19.77
CA SER A 23 -41.43 4.99 18.47
C SER A 23 -41.23 6.31 17.70
N THR A 24 -42.21 7.21 17.74
CA THR A 24 -42.12 8.55 17.14
C THR A 24 -41.03 9.38 17.83
N LEU A 25 -40.97 9.32 19.15
CA LEU A 25 -39.94 9.99 19.92
C LEU A 25 -38.55 9.45 19.60
N ALA A 26 -38.39 8.12 19.51
CA ALA A 26 -37.14 7.49 19.09
C ALA A 26 -36.70 7.95 17.70
N LYS A 27 -37.62 8.01 16.73
CA LYS A 27 -37.36 8.55 15.40
C LYS A 27 -36.85 9.98 15.45
N CYS A 28 -37.48 10.86 16.24
CA CYS A 28 -37.04 12.25 16.39
C CYS A 28 -35.62 12.33 16.95
N TYR A 29 -35.30 11.55 17.99
CA TYR A 29 -33.95 11.52 18.55
C TYR A 29 -32.91 11.03 17.55
N ILE A 30 -33.20 9.97 16.80
CA ILE A 30 -32.30 9.46 15.77
C ILE A 30 -32.08 10.53 14.70
N LEU A 31 -33.14 11.12 14.13
CA LEU A 31 -33.03 12.10 13.06
C LEU A 31 -32.26 13.35 13.47
N VAL A 32 -32.47 13.86 14.70
CA VAL A 32 -31.75 15.04 15.21
C VAL A 32 -30.27 14.76 15.47
N SER A 33 -29.91 13.50 15.74
CA SER A 33 -28.50 13.10 15.94
C SER A 33 -27.71 12.97 14.63
N MET A 34 -28.37 13.05 13.48
CA MET A 34 -27.78 12.84 12.16
C MET A 34 -27.38 14.16 11.49
N THR A 35 -26.53 14.08 10.46
CA THR A 35 -26.30 15.20 9.56
C THR A 35 -27.55 15.48 8.71
N LEU A 36 -27.74 16.73 8.28
CA LEU A 36 -28.90 17.15 7.48
C LEU A 36 -29.11 16.29 6.22
N GLU A 37 -28.03 15.84 5.58
CA GLU A 37 -28.11 14.99 4.38
C GLU A 37 -28.67 13.61 4.71
N LEU A 38 -28.16 12.97 5.77
CA LEU A 38 -28.64 11.67 6.22
C LEU A 38 -30.07 11.79 6.75
N GLN A 39 -30.38 12.84 7.50
CA GLN A 39 -31.72 13.12 8.02
C GLN A 39 -32.77 13.12 6.90
N ARG A 40 -32.54 13.88 5.82
CA ARG A 40 -33.46 13.97 4.68
C ARG A 40 -33.76 12.63 4.01
N GLN A 41 -32.78 11.73 3.97
CA GLN A 41 -32.97 10.38 3.40
C GLN A 41 -33.87 9.48 4.25
N HIS A 42 -34.08 9.82 5.52
CA HIS A 42 -34.74 8.97 6.51
C HIS A 42 -36.05 9.58 7.07
N GLU A 43 -36.45 10.78 6.62
CA GLU A 43 -37.64 11.50 7.11
C GLU A 43 -38.94 10.69 6.98
N SER A 44 -39.08 9.87 5.94
CA SER A 44 -40.27 9.06 5.69
C SER A 44 -40.27 7.67 6.33
N MET A 45 -39.16 7.25 6.95
CA MET A 45 -39.00 5.92 7.55
C MET A 45 -39.45 5.89 9.01
N ASP A 46 -39.87 4.73 9.53
CA ASP A 46 -40.08 4.53 10.97
C ASP A 46 -38.75 4.30 11.72
N ALA A 47 -38.76 4.41 13.05
CA ALA A 47 -37.55 4.33 13.86
C ALA A 47 -36.74 3.03 13.65
N ASP A 48 -37.42 1.88 13.55
CA ASP A 48 -36.76 0.58 13.41
C ASP A 48 -36.11 0.46 12.02
N SER A 49 -36.83 0.90 10.98
CA SER A 49 -36.29 0.95 9.61
C SER A 49 -35.07 1.86 9.50
N ILE A 50 -35.07 3.02 10.16
CA ILE A 50 -33.92 3.94 10.18
C ILE A 50 -32.72 3.25 10.85
N LEU A 51 -32.92 2.65 12.02
CA LEU A 51 -31.84 1.94 12.72
C LEU A 51 -31.26 0.79 11.90
N LEU A 52 -32.12 0.01 11.24
CA LEU A 52 -31.68 -1.11 10.40
C LEU A 52 -30.87 -0.60 9.20
N HIS A 53 -31.35 0.43 8.52
CA HIS A 53 -30.66 0.97 7.35
C HIS A 53 -29.32 1.61 7.73
N LEU A 54 -29.27 2.35 8.84
CA LEU A 54 -28.02 2.92 9.35
C LEU A 54 -27.02 1.83 9.71
N ARG A 55 -27.46 0.79 10.41
CA ARG A 55 -26.61 -0.36 10.73
C ARG A 55 -26.00 -0.94 9.45
N GLN A 56 -26.82 -1.25 8.46
CA GLN A 56 -26.35 -1.80 7.18
C GLN A 56 -25.39 -0.85 6.46
N LEU A 57 -25.70 0.45 6.42
CA LEU A 57 -24.89 1.46 5.77
C LEU A 57 -23.50 1.57 6.41
N PHE A 58 -23.44 1.69 7.74
CA PHE A 58 -22.18 1.86 8.47
C PHE A 58 -21.38 0.56 8.57
N GLU A 59 -22.02 -0.61 8.69
CA GLU A 59 -21.34 -1.91 8.61
C GLU A 59 -20.69 -2.10 7.24
N LYS A 60 -21.46 -1.88 6.16
CA LYS A 60 -20.94 -1.98 4.79
C LYS A 60 -19.80 -0.98 4.56
N HIS A 61 -19.96 0.25 5.06
CA HIS A 61 -18.93 1.28 4.96
C HIS A 61 -17.63 0.86 5.67
N GLY A 62 -17.73 0.33 6.90
CA GLY A 62 -16.58 -0.18 7.64
C GLY A 62 -15.89 -1.33 6.92
N ILE A 63 -16.66 -2.28 6.36
CA ILE A 63 -16.11 -3.40 5.58
C ILE A 63 -15.35 -2.89 4.35
N THR A 64 -15.94 -1.96 3.58
CA THR A 64 -15.31 -1.39 2.38
C THR A 64 -14.05 -0.60 2.72
N GLN A 65 -14.10 0.26 3.74
CA GLN A 65 -12.95 1.05 4.18
C GLN A 65 -11.80 0.14 4.62
N ARG A 66 -12.09 -0.86 5.46
CA ARG A 66 -11.12 -1.84 5.92
C ARG A 66 -10.44 -2.55 4.76
N TYR A 67 -11.21 -3.04 3.79
CA TYR A 67 -10.68 -3.73 2.62
C TYR A 67 -9.76 -2.81 1.80
N GLU A 68 -10.16 -1.56 1.55
CA GLU A 68 -9.36 -0.61 0.78
C GLU A 68 -8.05 -0.24 1.47
N ILE A 69 -8.05 -0.11 2.80
CA ILE A 69 -6.84 0.15 3.56
C ILE A 69 -5.91 -1.06 3.52
N TYR A 70 -6.42 -2.27 3.78
CA TYR A 70 -5.62 -3.49 3.67
C TYR A 70 -5.02 -3.65 2.28
N LYS A 71 -5.81 -3.45 1.23
CA LYS A 71 -5.34 -3.53 -0.15
C LYS A 71 -4.14 -2.60 -0.38
N LYS A 72 -4.25 -1.33 0.04
CA LYS A 72 -3.16 -0.36 -0.07
C LYS A 72 -1.94 -0.75 0.77
N PHE A 73 -2.15 -1.16 2.00
CA PHE A 73 -1.10 -1.53 2.95
C PHE A 73 -0.30 -2.74 2.48
N PHE A 74 -0.96 -3.86 2.14
CA PHE A 74 -0.28 -5.09 1.71
C PHE A 74 0.37 -4.96 0.31
N GLN A 75 -0.18 -4.11 -0.56
CA GLN A 75 0.37 -3.85 -1.89
C GLN A 75 1.41 -2.72 -1.91
N ALA A 76 1.65 -2.06 -0.78
CA ALA A 76 2.60 -0.96 -0.70
C ALA A 76 4.01 -1.44 -1.07
N ARG A 77 4.63 -0.77 -2.02
CA ARG A 77 6.02 -0.96 -2.40
C ARG A 77 6.65 0.40 -2.59
N MET A 78 7.76 0.63 -1.90
CA MET A 78 8.53 1.86 -2.04
C MET A 78 9.30 1.83 -3.35
N THR A 79 9.29 2.94 -4.08
CA THR A 79 10.05 3.06 -5.33
C THR A 79 11.51 3.40 -5.03
N GLU A 80 12.44 2.74 -5.73
CA GLU A 80 13.88 2.97 -5.59
C GLU A 80 14.24 4.47 -5.74
N GLY A 81 15.02 5.00 -4.79
CA GLY A 81 15.46 6.41 -4.79
C GLY A 81 14.45 7.43 -4.27
N THR A 82 13.22 7.03 -3.91
CA THR A 82 12.27 7.90 -3.21
C THR A 82 12.58 7.97 -1.70
N SER A 83 11.90 8.85 -0.95
CA SER A 83 12.13 9.03 0.49
C SER A 83 11.55 7.87 1.30
N VAL A 84 12.41 7.20 2.08
CA VAL A 84 11.98 6.12 3.00
C VAL A 84 11.08 6.65 4.11
N GLU A 85 11.35 7.87 4.59
CA GLU A 85 10.57 8.50 5.65
C GLU A 85 9.11 8.68 5.22
N ASN A 86 8.88 9.27 4.03
CA ASN A 86 7.53 9.47 3.52
C ASN A 86 6.77 8.15 3.33
N HIS A 87 7.47 7.11 2.85
CA HIS A 87 6.86 5.79 2.66
C HIS A 87 6.46 5.15 3.99
N VAL A 88 7.37 5.11 4.96
CA VAL A 88 7.11 4.51 6.29
C VAL A 88 5.99 5.26 7.02
N LEU A 89 6.02 6.60 7.02
CA LEU A 89 4.94 7.42 7.60
C LEU A 89 3.58 7.10 6.95
N LYS A 90 3.55 6.86 5.63
CA LYS A 90 2.31 6.49 4.95
C LYS A 90 1.78 5.13 5.40
N MET A 91 2.66 4.19 5.71
CA MET A 91 2.25 2.88 6.20
C MET A 91 1.81 2.92 7.66
N ILE A 92 2.45 3.74 8.50
CA ILE A 92 1.98 4.05 9.87
C ILE A 92 0.57 4.66 9.81
N GLU A 93 0.33 5.62 8.92
CA GLU A 93 -1.02 6.21 8.72
C GLU A 93 -2.08 5.14 8.40
N TRP A 94 -1.75 4.11 7.61
CA TRP A 94 -2.69 3.01 7.33
C TRP A 94 -2.91 2.10 8.55
N ILE A 95 -1.87 1.82 9.33
CA ILE A 95 -1.97 1.05 10.58
C ILE A 95 -2.90 1.78 11.56
N GLU A 96 -2.69 3.09 11.76
CA GLU A 96 -3.52 3.92 12.64
C GLU A 96 -4.98 3.97 12.17
N LYS A 97 -5.23 4.04 10.85
CA LYS A 97 -6.59 3.98 10.30
C LYS A 97 -7.26 2.63 10.55
N LEU A 98 -6.53 1.53 10.47
CA LEU A 98 -7.05 0.21 10.83
C LEU A 98 -7.37 0.14 12.32
N THR A 99 -6.52 0.69 13.18
CA THR A 99 -6.78 0.79 14.62
C THR A 99 -8.05 1.62 14.90
N GLY A 100 -8.26 2.72 14.18
CA GLY A 100 -9.49 3.52 14.25
C GLY A 100 -10.75 2.76 13.82
N LEU A 101 -10.62 1.70 13.03
CA LEU A 101 -11.71 0.78 12.66
C LEU A 101 -11.84 -0.42 13.62
N GLY A 102 -11.13 -0.41 14.76
CA GLY A 102 -11.15 -1.48 15.75
C GLY A 102 -10.25 -2.68 15.42
N ILE A 103 -9.31 -2.52 14.49
CA ILE A 103 -8.39 -3.57 14.07
C ILE A 103 -7.00 -3.25 14.60
N VAL A 104 -6.55 -4.07 15.55
CA VAL A 104 -5.19 -3.98 16.08
C VAL A 104 -4.33 -5.01 15.36
N LEU A 105 -3.29 -4.53 14.69
CA LEU A 105 -2.26 -5.38 14.10
C LEU A 105 -1.15 -5.59 15.12
N GLU A 106 -0.52 -6.77 15.10
CA GLU A 106 0.65 -7.02 15.92
C GLU A 106 1.83 -6.16 15.46
N ASP A 107 2.61 -5.63 16.40
CA ASP A 107 3.74 -4.74 16.11
C ASP A 107 4.78 -5.43 15.21
N ASN A 108 5.08 -6.71 15.48
CA ASN A 108 6.00 -7.51 14.66
C ASN A 108 5.52 -7.62 13.21
N LEU A 109 4.22 -7.87 13.01
CA LEU A 109 3.63 -7.92 11.67
C LEU A 109 3.76 -6.57 10.95
N CYS A 110 3.56 -5.46 11.66
CA CYS A 110 3.70 -4.12 11.10
C CYS A 110 5.14 -3.86 10.65
N VAL A 111 6.12 -4.21 11.50
CA VAL A 111 7.55 -4.10 11.18
C VAL A 111 7.91 -4.96 9.96
N ASP A 112 7.48 -6.22 9.93
CA ASP A 112 7.77 -7.15 8.82
C ASP A 112 7.19 -6.63 7.49
N LEU A 113 5.96 -6.15 7.49
CA LEU A 113 5.32 -5.56 6.31
C LEU A 113 6.03 -4.29 5.86
N ILE A 114 6.54 -3.48 6.79
CA ILE A 114 7.35 -2.32 6.45
C ILE A 114 8.62 -2.75 5.74
N LEU A 115 9.39 -3.66 6.32
CA LEU A 115 10.64 -4.16 5.74
C LEU A 115 10.41 -4.80 4.37
N GLN A 116 9.36 -5.60 4.21
CA GLN A 116 9.01 -6.25 2.94
C GLN A 116 8.67 -5.25 1.82
N SER A 117 8.17 -4.06 2.18
CA SER A 117 7.78 -3.05 1.19
C SER A 117 8.95 -2.26 0.61
N LEU A 118 10.14 -2.33 1.23
CA LEU A 118 11.32 -1.57 0.85
C LEU A 118 11.95 -2.13 -0.43
N PRO A 119 12.65 -1.30 -1.21
CA PRO A 119 13.32 -1.76 -2.42
C PRO A 119 14.64 -2.48 -2.09
N ASP A 120 15.17 -3.22 -3.06
CA ASP A 120 16.36 -4.06 -2.91
C ASP A 120 17.62 -3.31 -2.43
N SER A 121 17.69 -1.99 -2.63
CA SER A 121 18.79 -1.17 -2.08
C SER A 121 18.87 -1.21 -0.55
N PHE A 122 17.80 -1.57 0.14
CA PHE A 122 17.77 -1.76 1.60
C PHE A 122 18.07 -3.21 2.03
N SER A 123 18.36 -4.13 1.11
CA SER A 123 18.59 -5.55 1.41
C SER A 123 19.67 -5.80 2.48
N HIS A 124 20.77 -5.05 2.44
CA HIS A 124 21.84 -5.15 3.46
C HIS A 124 21.34 -4.74 4.85
N PHE A 125 20.54 -3.67 4.93
CA PHE A 125 19.90 -3.24 6.18
C PHE A 125 18.96 -4.32 6.71
N ILE A 126 18.09 -4.86 5.85
CA ILE A 126 17.11 -5.90 6.22
C ILE A 126 17.82 -7.15 6.73
N MET A 127 18.89 -7.59 6.05
CA MET A 127 19.67 -8.75 6.50
C MET A 127 20.28 -8.52 7.88
N ASN A 128 20.86 -7.34 8.13
CA ASN A 128 21.43 -6.99 9.42
C ASN A 128 20.35 -6.88 10.53
N PHE A 129 19.20 -6.28 10.20
CA PHE A 129 18.06 -6.14 11.11
C PHE A 129 17.54 -7.52 11.54
N ASN A 130 17.30 -8.42 10.58
CA ASN A 130 16.79 -9.78 10.87
C ASN A 130 17.77 -10.61 11.72
N MET A 131 19.07 -10.39 11.56
CA MET A 131 20.10 -11.11 12.33
C MET A 131 20.20 -10.65 13.78
N SER A 132 19.77 -9.42 14.08
CA SER A 132 19.93 -8.81 15.40
C SER A 132 18.73 -9.01 16.33
N LYS A 133 17.61 -9.58 15.82
CA LYS A 133 16.40 -9.91 16.60
C LYS A 133 15.92 -8.78 17.52
N PHE A 134 15.89 -7.55 17.01
CA PHE A 134 15.37 -6.44 17.79
C PHE A 134 13.84 -6.43 17.80
N GLU A 135 13.26 -6.37 18.99
CA GLU A 135 11.93 -5.78 19.16
C GLU A 135 12.11 -4.27 19.06
N VAL A 136 11.50 -3.65 18.04
CA VAL A 136 11.55 -2.20 17.83
C VAL A 136 10.16 -1.65 17.60
N THR A 137 9.96 -0.42 18.04
CA THR A 137 8.75 0.34 17.75
C THR A 137 8.82 0.95 16.34
N LEU A 138 7.66 1.29 15.77
CA LEU A 138 7.58 1.94 14.44
C LEU A 138 8.39 3.24 14.33
N PRO A 139 8.43 4.13 15.36
CA PRO A 139 9.28 5.32 15.33
C PRO A 139 10.77 5.01 15.35
N GLU A 140 11.19 3.99 16.11
CA GLU A 140 12.59 3.55 16.13
C GLU A 140 13.00 2.97 14.77
N LEU A 141 12.16 2.12 14.18
CA LEU A 141 12.36 1.59 12.83
C LEU A 141 12.52 2.70 11.80
N LEU A 142 11.68 3.73 11.86
CA LEU A 142 11.75 4.90 10.98
C LEU A 142 13.11 5.61 11.08
N ASN A 143 13.63 5.80 12.29
CA ASN A 143 14.92 6.45 12.51
C ASN A 143 16.07 5.60 11.93
N MET A 144 16.07 4.30 12.19
CA MET A 144 17.08 3.38 11.64
C MET A 144 17.07 3.36 10.11
N LEU A 145 15.87 3.35 9.50
CA LEU A 145 15.72 3.38 8.05
C LEU A 145 16.20 4.70 7.44
N ARG A 146 16.00 5.83 8.12
CA ARG A 146 16.51 7.14 7.69
C ARG A 146 18.03 7.17 7.66
N GLU A 147 18.68 6.61 8.68
CA GLU A 147 20.13 6.48 8.72
C GLU A 147 20.64 5.58 7.58
N ALA A 148 19.99 4.44 7.36
CA ALA A 148 20.31 3.53 6.26
C ALA A 148 20.19 4.21 4.89
N GLU A 149 19.11 4.97 4.64
CA GLU A 149 18.93 5.73 3.40
C GLU A 149 20.08 6.73 3.19
N SER A 150 20.51 7.41 4.25
CA SER A 150 21.63 8.36 4.19
C SER A 150 22.96 7.69 3.83
N ALA A 151 23.20 6.47 4.34
CA ALA A 151 24.38 5.67 4.04
C ALA A 151 24.37 5.19 2.58
N ILE A 152 23.23 4.66 2.11
CA ILE A 152 23.03 4.22 0.72
C ILE A 152 23.29 5.37 -0.26
N LYS A 153 22.80 6.59 0.04
CA LYS A 153 23.05 7.78 -0.79
C LYS A 153 24.54 8.14 -0.86
N LYS A 154 25.28 8.03 0.25
CA LYS A 154 26.73 8.28 0.30
C LYS A 154 27.51 7.23 -0.50
N GLU A 155 27.16 5.95 -0.37
CA GLU A 155 27.82 4.87 -1.12
C GLU A 155 27.67 5.03 -2.63
N LYS A 156 26.46 5.36 -3.11
CA LYS A 156 26.21 5.64 -4.54
C LYS A 156 27.09 6.80 -5.07
N LEU A 157 27.31 7.85 -4.28
CA LEU A 157 28.20 8.95 -4.65
C LEU A 157 29.68 8.53 -4.73
N VAL A 158 30.15 7.71 -3.77
CA VAL A 158 31.54 7.22 -3.75
C VAL A 158 31.83 6.33 -4.96
N LEU A 159 30.90 5.43 -5.32
CA LEU A 159 31.02 4.58 -6.50
C LEU A 159 31.15 5.41 -7.79
N TYR A 160 30.31 6.44 -7.96
CA TYR A 160 30.34 7.31 -9.13
C TYR A 160 31.66 8.11 -9.26
N ILE A 161 32.23 8.58 -8.15
CA ILE A 161 33.52 9.29 -8.14
C ILE A 161 34.69 8.33 -8.45
N GLY A 162 34.59 7.06 -8.04
CA GLY A 162 35.61 6.04 -8.32
C GLY A 162 35.71 5.68 -9.81
N GLU A 163 34.59 5.66 -10.53
CA GLU A 163 34.54 5.30 -11.96
C GLU A 163 35.11 6.38 -12.89
N THR A 164 35.03 7.66 -12.52
CA THR A 164 35.53 8.78 -13.34
C THR A 164 37.06 8.90 -13.38
N LYS A 165 37.80 8.19 -12.51
CA LYS A 165 39.27 8.22 -12.46
C LYS A 165 40.00 7.20 -13.36
N LYS A 166 39.29 6.34 -14.10
CA LYS A 166 39.91 5.40 -15.05
C LYS A 166 39.93 5.91 -16.49
N LYS A 167 40.61 7.03 -16.78
CA LYS A 167 41.10 7.30 -18.16
C LYS A 167 42.47 7.99 -18.18
N ARG A 168 43.36 7.33 -18.94
CA ARG A 168 44.65 7.77 -19.55
C ARG A 168 45.94 7.45 -18.78
N LYS A 169 46.57 6.33 -19.17
CA LYS A 169 47.99 6.37 -19.56
C LYS A 169 48.11 5.90 -21.01
N ALA A 170 48.42 6.87 -21.87
CA ALA A 170 48.84 6.62 -23.24
C ALA A 170 50.30 6.16 -23.22
N SER A 171 50.60 5.00 -23.80
CA SER A 171 51.98 4.63 -24.18
C SER A 171 52.16 4.89 -25.67
N LYS A 172 52.82 6.01 -25.99
CA LYS A 172 53.43 6.26 -27.30
C LYS A 172 54.63 5.34 -27.46
N THR A 173 54.70 4.61 -28.57
CA THR A 173 55.99 4.16 -29.12
C THR A 173 55.94 4.27 -30.64
N LEU A 174 56.63 5.29 -31.17
CA LEU A 174 57.04 5.37 -32.57
C LEU A 174 58.16 4.36 -32.80
N LYS A 175 58.06 3.50 -33.82
CA LYS A 175 59.21 3.10 -34.65
C LYS A 175 58.81 2.91 -36.11
N LYS A 176 59.76 3.32 -36.94
CA LYS A 176 59.78 3.62 -38.38
C LYS A 176 60.19 2.35 -39.14
N GLY A 177 59.60 2.07 -40.30
CA GLY A 177 60.05 1.02 -41.21
C GLY A 177 59.35 1.10 -42.58
N LYS A 178 60.12 1.42 -43.62
CA LYS A 178 59.74 1.33 -45.04
C LYS A 178 59.67 -0.15 -45.46
N GLU A 179 58.76 -0.53 -46.37
CA GLU A 179 59.06 -0.86 -47.78
C GLU A 179 57.92 -1.64 -48.49
N LYS A 180 57.56 -1.13 -49.69
CA LYS A 180 57.00 -1.70 -50.95
C LYS A 180 55.69 -2.52 -51.05
N GLU A 181 54.82 -1.97 -51.92
CA GLU A 181 53.89 -2.52 -52.95
C GLU A 181 53.61 -4.04 -52.97
N ILE A 182 52.37 -4.52 -53.18
CA ILE A 182 51.63 -4.60 -54.47
C ILE A 182 50.10 -4.71 -54.22
N PRO A 183 49.21 -4.16 -55.07
CA PRO A 183 47.75 -4.24 -54.92
C PRO A 183 47.12 -5.40 -55.71
N GLY A 184 46.30 -6.22 -55.05
CA GLY A 184 45.52 -7.30 -55.68
C GLY A 184 44.03 -7.19 -55.37
N LYS A 185 43.23 -6.84 -56.39
CA LYS A 185 41.76 -6.87 -56.39
C LYS A 185 41.25 -8.31 -56.31
N ALA A 186 40.15 -8.54 -55.60
CA ALA A 186 38.94 -9.21 -56.15
C ALA A 186 37.81 -9.29 -55.10
N LYS A 187 36.61 -8.92 -55.54
CA LYS A 187 35.32 -9.19 -54.89
C LYS A 187 34.93 -10.66 -55.12
N VAL A 188 34.08 -11.23 -54.26
CA VAL A 188 32.73 -11.76 -54.58
C VAL A 188 32.27 -12.80 -53.53
N ALA A 189 31.09 -12.51 -52.94
CA ALA A 189 29.96 -13.34 -52.48
C ALA A 189 30.18 -14.82 -52.04
N LYS A 190 29.53 -15.34 -50.99
CA LYS A 190 28.08 -15.62 -50.90
C LYS A 190 27.69 -16.10 -49.49
N LYS A 191 26.42 -15.81 -49.15
CA LYS A 191 25.43 -16.44 -48.23
C LYS A 191 25.85 -17.78 -47.57
N TYR A 192 25.47 -18.07 -46.32
CA TYR A 192 24.17 -18.68 -45.95
C TYR A 192 23.71 -18.38 -44.51
N LEU A 193 22.40 -18.34 -44.34
CA LEU A 193 21.65 -18.36 -43.09
C LEU A 193 21.90 -19.67 -42.31
N ALA A 194 21.91 -19.58 -40.98
CA ALA A 194 21.23 -20.56 -40.13
C ALA A 194 20.65 -19.85 -38.91
N LYS A 195 19.35 -20.03 -38.77
CA LYS A 195 18.44 -19.54 -37.73
C LYS A 195 18.43 -20.61 -36.65
N ASP A 196 18.60 -20.26 -35.38
CA ASP A 196 18.15 -21.16 -34.33
C ASP A 196 17.32 -20.43 -33.28
N LYS A 197 16.16 -21.01 -33.02
CA LYS A 197 15.11 -20.56 -32.12
C LYS A 197 15.15 -21.48 -30.92
N GLY A 198 15.64 -21.01 -29.78
CA GLY A 198 15.48 -21.68 -28.49
C GLY A 198 14.24 -21.14 -27.78
N GLN A 199 13.15 -21.91 -27.80
CA GLN A 199 11.86 -21.64 -27.16
C GLN A 199 11.94 -21.92 -25.66
N CYS A 200 11.40 -21.01 -24.84
CA CYS A 200 11.21 -21.17 -23.39
C CYS A 200 9.84 -21.81 -23.13
N PHE A 201 9.80 -22.86 -22.29
CA PHE A 201 8.58 -23.49 -21.78
C PHE A 201 8.58 -23.47 -20.24
N TYR A 202 7.54 -22.83 -19.69
CA TYR A 202 6.83 -23.01 -18.42
C TYR A 202 7.56 -23.55 -17.17
N CYS A 203 7.39 -22.83 -16.06
CA CYS A 203 6.93 -23.39 -14.79
C CYS A 203 5.84 -22.47 -14.21
N GLY A 204 4.71 -23.07 -13.83
CA GLY A 204 3.57 -22.42 -13.19
C GLY A 204 3.67 -22.37 -11.68
#